data_AF-X0S8F7-F1
#
_entry.id   AF-X0S8F7-F1
#
_cell.length_a   1.000
_cell.length_b   1.000
_cell.length_c   1.000
_cell.angle_alpha   90.00
_cell.angle_beta   90.00
_cell.angle_gamma   90.00
#
_symmetry.space_group_name_H-M   'P 1'
#
loop_
_entity.id
_entity.type
_entity.pdbx_description
1 polymer ?
#
loop_
_entity_poly.entity_id
_entity_poly.type
_entity_poly.pdbx_seq_one_letter_code
_entity_poly.pdbx_strand_id
1 'polypeptide(L)' 'MRKLGRPFHYVVTATTRPKRAGEKNGVDYHFLSRKEFQQMIDKHQFLEWANVYGNYYGVPKDEITSALSKGVGA' A
#
# COMPACT_ATOMS: atom_id res chain seq x y z
N MET A 1 2.22 -17.42 -8.57
CA MET A 1 0.82 -17.24 -9.01
C MET A 1 0.73 -16.03 -9.94
N ARG A 2 0.53 -16.24 -11.25
CA ARG A 2 0.15 -15.20 -12.22
C ARG A 2 -0.60 -15.91 -13.35
N LYS A 3 -1.74 -15.36 -13.76
CA LYS A 3 -2.64 -15.79 -14.86
C LYS A 3 -3.87 -16.63 -14.43
N LEU A 4 -4.77 -16.04 -13.65
CA LEU A 4 -6.18 -16.11 -14.03
C LEU A 4 -6.38 -15.04 -15.10
N GLY A 5 -6.93 -15.37 -16.27
CA GLY A 5 -7.08 -14.44 -17.41
C GLY A 5 -8.10 -13.31 -17.21
N ARG A 6 -7.99 -12.57 -16.11
CA ARG A 6 -8.80 -11.40 -15.75
C ARG A 6 -7.88 -10.22 -15.39
N PRO A 7 -8.28 -8.98 -15.70
CA PRO A 7 -7.49 -7.81 -15.35
C PRO A 7 -7.61 -7.54 -13.84
N PHE A 8 -6.70 -8.11 -13.03
CA PHE A 8 -6.60 -7.78 -11.61
C PHE A 8 -5.57 -6.68 -11.40
N HIS A 9 -5.95 -5.66 -10.65
CA HIS A 9 -5.02 -4.65 -10.14
C HIS A 9 -4.55 -5.03 -8.74
N TYR A 10 -3.23 -5.11 -8.54
CA TYR A 10 -2.64 -5.33 -7.22
C TYR A 10 -2.24 -4.00 -6.62
N VAL A 11 -2.78 -3.71 -5.43
CA VAL A 11 -2.46 -2.48 -4.69
C VAL A 11 -1.13 -2.67 -3.97
N VAL A 12 -0.22 -1.71 -4.12
CA VAL A 12 1.00 -1.64 -3.31
C VAL A 12 0.65 -1.02 -1.97
N THR A 13 0.86 -1.76 -0.89
CA THR A 13 0.53 -1.30 0.47
C THR A 13 1.71 -0.55 1.10
N ALA A 14 1.46 0.24 2.14
CA ALA A 14 2.48 0.97 2.87
C ALA A 14 2.90 0.23 4.14
N THR A 15 4.15 0.39 4.56
CA THR A 15 4.64 -0.12 5.85
C THR A 15 5.71 0.78 6.47
N THR A 16 5.78 0.80 7.80
CA THR A 16 6.90 1.43 8.53
C THR A 16 8.04 0.47 8.84
N ARG A 17 7.90 -0.80 8.48
CA ARG A 17 8.98 -1.77 8.65
C ARG A 17 10.15 -1.36 7.76
N PRO A 18 11.41 -1.48 8.23
CA PRO A 18 12.58 -1.31 7.37
C PRO A 18 12.54 -2.25 6.17
N LYS A 19 12.89 -1.71 5.01
CA LYS A 19 13.05 -2.46 3.77
C LYS A 19 14.12 -3.54 3.92
N ARG A 20 13.80 -4.79 3.54
CA ARG A 20 14.76 -5.91 3.48
C ARG A 20 15.61 -5.84 2.21
N ALA A 21 16.66 -6.65 2.18
CA ALA A 21 17.44 -6.86 0.97
C ALA A 21 16.54 -7.43 -0.14
N GLY A 22 16.68 -6.90 -1.36
CA GLY A 22 15.87 -7.30 -2.52
C GLY A 22 14.53 -6.58 -2.68
N GLU A 23 13.93 -6.07 -1.60
CA GLU A 23 12.68 -5.30 -1.68
C GLU A 23 12.89 -3.93 -2.36
N LYS A 24 11.89 -3.46 -3.08
CA LYS A 24 11.84 -2.20 -3.83
C LYS A 24 10.64 -1.36 -3.40
N ASN A 25 10.91 -0.08 -3.15
CA ASN A 25 9.87 0.89 -2.79
C ASN A 25 8.91 1.13 -3.97
N GLY A 26 7.61 1.18 -3.70
CA GLY A 26 6.56 1.32 -4.71
C GLY A 26 6.32 0.07 -5.56
N VAL A 27 6.94 -1.06 -5.22
CA VAL A 27 6.71 -2.36 -5.88
C VAL A 27 6.27 -3.39 -4.86
N ASP A 28 7.08 -3.59 -3.81
CA ASP A 28 6.74 -4.52 -2.73
C ASP A 28 5.88 -3.83 -1.67
N TYR A 29 6.32 -2.64 -1.25
CA TYR A 29 5.60 -1.73 -0.36
C TYR A 29 5.99 -0.28 -0.63
N HIS A 30 5.18 0.67 -0.17
CA HIS A 30 5.65 2.00 0.17
C HIS A 30 6.30 1.94 1.56
N PHE A 31 7.62 2.00 1.61
CA PHE A 31 8.38 2.02 2.87
C PHE A 31 8.42 3.45 3.39
N LEU A 32 7.64 3.72 4.44
CA LEU A 32 7.47 5.02 5.04
C LEU A 32 8.16 5.07 6.41
N SER A 33 8.61 6.25 6.82
CA SER A 33 8.89 6.49 8.22
C SER A 33 7.59 6.45 9.05
N ARG A 34 7.71 6.21 10.37
CA ARG A 34 6.55 6.32 11.28
C ARG A 34 5.87 7.68 11.21
N LYS A 35 6.66 8.75 11.06
CA LYS A 35 6.14 10.12 10.99
C LYS A 35 5.27 10.32 9.75
N GLU A 36 5.75 9.88 8.59
CA GLU A 36 4.99 9.96 7.33
C GLU A 36 3.73 9.10 7.40
N PHE A 37 3.83 7.89 7.95
CA PHE A 37 2.66 7.02 8.11
C PHE A 37 1.60 7.67 9.02
N GLN A 38 2.01 8.24 10.15
CA GLN A 38 1.08 8.94 11.05
C GLN A 38 0.42 10.13 10.37
N GLN A 39 1.19 10.93 9.62
CA GLN A 39 0.62 12.05 8.85
C GLN A 39 -0.44 11.58 7.84
N MET A 40 -0.25 10.41 7.22
CA MET A 40 -1.25 9.82 6.32
C MET A 40 -2.49 9.32 7.06
N ILE A 41 -2.36 8.78 8.27
CA ILE A 41 -3.50 8.45 9.15
C ILE A 41 -4.30 9.72 9.45
N ASP A 42 -3.63 10.79 9.90
CA ASP A 42 -4.26 12.05 10.29
C ASP A 42 -5.03 12.69 9.11
N LYS A 43 -4.49 12.54 7.90
CA LYS A 43 -5.11 12.97 6.64
C LYS A 43 -6.13 11.98 6.08
N HIS A 44 -6.46 10.91 6.79
CA HIS A 44 -7.41 9.87 6.36
C HIS A 44 -7.06 9.26 4.99
N GLN A 45 -5.78 9.08 4.68
CA GLN A 45 -5.30 8.60 3.38
C GLN A 45 -5.18 7.08 3.26
N PHE A 46 -5.49 6.33 4.33
CA PHE A 46 -5.57 4.87 4.32
C PHE A 46 -7.02 4.39 4.31
N LEU A 47 -7.32 3.37 3.50
CA LEU A 47 -8.60 2.66 3.54
C LEU A 47 -8.69 1.83 4.82
N GLU A 48 -7.62 1.10 5.11
CA GLU A 48 -7.42 0.34 6.34
C GLU A 48 -5.94 0.42 6.75
N TRP A 49 -5.68 0.29 8.05
CA TRP A 49 -4.32 0.20 8.60
C TRP A 49 -4.33 -0.52 9.95
N ALA A 50 -3.18 -1.08 10.31
CA ALA A 50 -2.98 -1.76 11.59
C ALA A 50 -1.53 -1.61 12.08
N ASN A 51 -1.34 -1.72 13.41
CA ASN A 51 -0.03 -1.94 14.00
C ASN A 51 0.17 -3.44 14.23
N VAL A 52 1.25 -3.98 13.65
CA VAL A 52 1.59 -5.40 13.76
C VAL A 52 3.04 -5.51 14.25
N TYR A 53 3.20 -6.03 15.47
CA TYR A 53 4.49 -6.16 16.14
C TYR A 53 5.31 -4.87 16.14
N GLY A 54 4.63 -3.75 16.39
CA GLY A 54 5.23 -2.42 16.42
C GLY A 54 5.32 -1.76 15.06
N ASN A 55 5.24 -2.44 13.92
CA ASN A 55 5.29 -1.80 12.60
C ASN A 55 3.88 -1.50 12.09
N TYR A 56 3.68 -0.33 11.48
CA TYR A 56 2.42 -0.02 10.82
C TYR A 56 2.38 -0.57 9.40
N TYR A 57 1.17 -0.96 8.98
CA TYR A 57 0.84 -1.40 7.63
C TYR A 57 -0.49 -0.78 7.24
N GLY A 58 -0.64 -0.37 5.98
CA GLY A 58 -1.89 0.25 5.52
C GLY A 58 -2.08 0.23 4.02
N VAL A 59 -3.33 0.35 3.59
CA VAL A 59 -3.74 0.36 2.18
C VAL A 59 -4.01 1.80 1.74
N PRO A 60 -3.13 2.45 0.95
CA PRO A 60 -3.35 3.82 0.50
C PRO A 60 -4.61 3.94 -0.36
N LYS A 61 -5.46 4.94 -0.10
CA LYS A 61 -6.67 5.20 -0.89
C LYS A 61 -6.37 5.59 -2.33
N ASP A 62 -5.29 6.33 -2.55
CA ASP A 62 -4.95 6.90 -3.86
C ASP A 62 -4.62 5.83 -4.91
N GLU A 63 -4.00 4.71 -4.49
CA GLU A 63 -3.72 3.57 -5.39
C GLU A 63 -5.00 2.93 -5.93
N ILE A 64 -6.00 2.74 -5.05
CA ILE A 64 -7.31 2.21 -5.43
C ILE A 64 -8.04 3.20 -6.34
N THR A 65 -8.01 4.48 -6.00
CA THR A 65 -8.70 5.53 -6.76
C THR A 65 -8.08 5.70 -8.15
N SER A 66 -6.75 5.62 -8.24
CA SER A 66 -5.98 5.59 -9.49
C SER A 66 -6.33 4.38 -10.35
N ALA A 67 -6.42 3.18 -9.76
CA ALA A 67 -6.79 1.96 -10.47
C ALA A 67 -8.22 2.00 -11.03
N LEU A 68 -9.18 2.44 -10.22
CA LEU A 68 -10.58 2.58 -10.61
C LEU A 68 -10.77 3.63 -11.71
N SER A 69 -10.07 4.77 -11.61
CA SER A 69 -10.10 5.81 -12.64
C SER A 69 -9.54 5.35 -14.00
N LYS A 70 -8.66 4.35 -14.00
CA LYS A 70 -8.06 3.74 -15.20
C LYS A 70 -8.93 2.63 -15.80
N GLY A 71 -10.14 2.40 -15.28
CA GLY A 71 -11.08 1.42 -15.83
C GLY A 71 -10.71 -0.04 -15.52
N VAL A 72 -9.79 -0.28 -14.58
CA VAL A 72 -9.45 -1.63 -14.12
C VAL A 72 -10.38 -1.95 -12.95
N GLY A 73 -11.54 -2.53 -13.27
CA GLY A 73 -12.52 -2.97 -12.27
C GLY A 73 -11.93 -3.99 -11.30
N ALA A 74 -12.30 -3.87 -10.02
CA ALA A 74 -11.93 -4.78 -8.94
C ALA A 74 -12.40 -6.23 -9.20
#